data_AF-A0A1H0V2L4-F1
#
_entry.id   AF-A0A1H0V2L4-F1
#
_cell.length_a   1.000
_cell.length_b   1.000
_cell.length_c   1.000
_cell.angle_alpha   90.00
_cell.angle_beta   90.00
_cell.angle_gamma   90.00
#
_symmetry.space_group_name_H-M   'P 1'
#
loop_
_entity.id
_entity.type
_entity.pdbx_description
1 polymer ?
#
loop_
_entity_poly.entity_id
_entity_poly.type
_entity_poly.pdbx_seq_one_letter_code
_entity_poly.pdbx_strand_id
1 'polypeptide(L)'
;MNTLHRRAPGQNSQATHDRVYTLTDPQVRQDAIPVIAEAAEAVVTQARATVLAAELRERADPADQPTATADCHDYDNSPYPGPGGGCGASFLMCLACPNARIHPAHHSRLAHLHHALGNLRTALDLGQWDRQWEDGHARLEHLKAQLGTAVWTRALADVTDTDRELIALLLNGDLDP
;
A
#
# COMPACT_ATOMS: atom_id res chain seq x y z
N MET A 1 22.38 -16.04 -20.83
CA MET A 1 22.02 -14.69 -21.30
C MET A 1 21.34 -14.84 -22.64
N ASN A 2 20.02 -14.67 -22.72
CA ASN A 2 19.29 -14.73 -23.99
C ASN A 2 19.01 -13.29 -24.43
N THR A 3 19.91 -12.71 -25.22
CA THR A 3 19.72 -11.38 -25.80
C THR A 3 18.65 -11.46 -26.89
N LEU A 4 17.45 -10.96 -26.60
CA LEU A 4 16.42 -10.72 -27.61
C LEU A 4 16.98 -9.71 -28.63
N HIS A 5 17.45 -10.20 -29.77
CA HIS A 5 17.80 -9.35 -30.90
C HIS A 5 16.53 -8.66 -31.42
N ARG A 6 16.28 -7.44 -30.95
CA ARG A 6 15.25 -6.57 -31.52
C ARG A 6 15.69 -6.19 -32.94
N ARG A 7 15.06 -6.78 -33.96
CA ARG A 7 15.28 -6.39 -35.36
C ARG A 7 14.80 -4.94 -35.53
N ALA A 8 15.72 -4.05 -35.84
CA ALA A 8 15.39 -2.68 -36.22
C ALA A 8 14.86 -2.66 -37.68
N PRO A 9 13.94 -1.75 -38.02
CA PRO A 9 13.43 -1.62 -39.38
C PRO A 9 14.55 -1.22 -40.35
N GLY A 10 14.62 -1.90 -41.49
CA GLY A 10 15.70 -1.68 -42.47
C GLY A 10 15.50 -0.51 -43.43
N GLN A 11 14.30 0.08 -43.51
CA GLN A 11 13.92 1.05 -44.56
C GLN A 11 13.26 2.32 -44.03
N ASN A 12 12.97 2.40 -42.73
CA ASN A 12 12.34 3.55 -42.11
C ASN A 12 12.77 3.67 -40.65
N SER A 13 12.45 4.82 -40.03
CA SER A 13 12.71 4.99 -38.60
C SER A 13 11.82 4.05 -37.78
N GLN A 14 12.28 3.67 -36.57
CA GLN A 14 11.48 2.87 -35.63
C GLN A 14 10.10 3.51 -35.38
N ALA A 15 10.05 4.83 -35.22
CA ALA A 15 8.79 5.55 -35.03
C ALA A 15 7.84 5.43 -36.24
N THR A 16 8.37 5.49 -37.47
CA THR A 16 7.57 5.29 -38.69
C THR A 16 7.09 3.84 -38.79
N HIS A 17 7.97 2.87 -38.50
CA HIS A 17 7.63 1.46 -38.50
C HIS A 17 6.49 1.15 -37.52
N ASP A 18 6.61 1.64 -36.29
CA ASP A 18 5.64 1.37 -35.23
C ASP A 18 4.29 2.01 -35.56
N ARG A 19 4.29 3.28 -35.97
CA ARG A 19 3.05 4.03 -36.23
C ARG A 19 2.33 3.63 -37.52
N VAL A 20 3.07 3.37 -38.59
CA VAL A 20 2.47 3.15 -39.93
C VAL A 20 2.20 1.68 -40.20
N TYR A 21 3.00 0.76 -39.63
CA TYR A 21 2.93 -0.67 -39.95
C TYR A 21 2.55 -1.54 -38.76
N THR A 22 3.12 -1.29 -37.57
CA THR A 22 2.92 -2.19 -36.42
C THR A 22 1.59 -1.93 -35.71
N LEU A 23 1.29 -0.67 -35.38
CA LEU A 23 0.07 -0.31 -34.65
C LEU A 23 -1.20 -0.35 -35.51
N THR A 24 -1.06 -0.39 -36.83
CA THR A 24 -2.16 -0.50 -37.80
C THR A 24 -2.46 -1.95 -38.19
N ASP A 25 -1.52 -2.88 -37.98
CA ASP A 25 -1.70 -4.31 -38.25
C ASP A 25 -2.77 -4.91 -37.31
N PRO A 26 -3.87 -5.47 -37.84
CA PRO A 26 -4.91 -6.10 -37.03
C PRO A 26 -4.42 -7.26 -36.17
N GLN A 27 -3.44 -8.04 -36.65
CA GLN A 27 -2.90 -9.18 -35.91
C GLN A 27 -2.07 -8.69 -34.73
N VAL A 28 -1.18 -7.71 -34.95
CA VAL A 28 -0.40 -7.10 -33.85
C VAL A 28 -1.32 -6.46 -32.82
N ARG A 29 -2.40 -5.80 -33.25
CA ARG A 29 -3.40 -5.25 -32.33
C ARG A 29 -4.12 -6.32 -31.53
N GLN A 30 -4.49 -7.44 -32.14
CA GLN A 30 -5.12 -8.58 -31.44
C GLN A 30 -4.15 -9.20 -30.43
N ASP A 31 -2.90 -9.41 -30.82
CA ASP A 31 -1.86 -9.99 -29.95
C ASP A 31 -1.51 -9.07 -28.76
N ALA A 32 -1.67 -7.75 -28.92
CA ALA A 32 -1.43 -6.77 -27.85
C ALA A 32 -2.56 -6.70 -26.81
N ILE A 33 -3.79 -7.08 -27.14
CA ILE A 33 -4.95 -7.02 -26.23
C ILE A 33 -4.67 -7.74 -24.89
N PRO A 34 -4.24 -9.02 -24.85
CA PRO A 34 -4.01 -9.71 -23.58
C PRO A 34 -2.89 -9.06 -22.75
N VAL A 35 -1.84 -8.55 -23.39
CA VAL A 35 -0.72 -7.87 -22.70
C VAL A 35 -1.19 -6.55 -22.05
N ILE A 36 -2.01 -5.78 -22.77
CA ILE A 36 -2.58 -4.54 -22.24
C ILE A 36 -3.57 -4.84 -21.11
N ALA A 37 -4.39 -5.89 -21.25
CA ALA A 37 -5.34 -6.29 -20.22
C ALA A 37 -4.62 -6.72 -18.93
N GLU A 38 -3.60 -7.58 -19.04
CA GLU A 38 -2.77 -7.99 -17.90
C GLU A 38 -2.10 -6.78 -17.23
N ALA A 39 -1.51 -5.88 -18.02
CA ALA A 39 -0.90 -4.66 -17.49
C ALA A 39 -1.92 -3.76 -16.78
N ALA A 40 -3.13 -3.60 -17.34
CA ALA A 40 -4.18 -2.81 -16.73
C ALA A 40 -4.68 -3.43 -15.42
N GLU A 41 -4.87 -4.75 -15.39
CA GLU A 41 -5.26 -5.49 -14.18
C GLU A 41 -4.19 -5.40 -13.09
N ALA A 42 -2.91 -5.50 -13.45
CA ALA A 42 -1.80 -5.32 -12.53
C ALA A 42 -1.77 -3.90 -11.95
N VAL A 43 -1.95 -2.87 -12.79
CA VAL A 43 -2.00 -1.46 -12.34
C VAL A 43 -3.19 -1.21 -11.42
N VAL A 44 -4.37 -1.75 -11.73
CA VAL A 44 -5.56 -1.62 -10.87
C VAL A 44 -5.34 -2.33 -9.53
N THR A 45 -4.72 -3.51 -9.54
CA THR A 45 -4.40 -4.27 -8.34
C THR A 45 -3.44 -3.49 -7.44
N GLN A 46 -2.37 -2.93 -8.00
CA GLN A 46 -1.42 -2.10 -7.27
C GLN A 46 -2.07 -0.81 -6.74
N ALA A 47 -2.91 -0.17 -7.55
CA ALA A 47 -3.64 1.02 -7.12
C ALA A 47 -4.57 0.70 -5.94
N ARG A 48 -5.26 -0.45 -5.95
CA ARG A 48 -6.09 -0.88 -4.82
C ARG A 48 -5.25 -1.21 -3.59
N ALA A 49 -4.09 -1.84 -3.77
CA ALA A 49 -3.20 -2.14 -2.67
C ALA A 49 -2.76 -0.88 -1.93
N THR A 50 -2.58 0.26 -2.61
CA THR A 50 -2.12 1.51 -1.97
C THR A 50 -3.23 2.35 -1.33
N VAL A 51 -4.50 1.97 -1.49
CA VAL A 51 -5.65 2.68 -0.93
C VAL A 51 -5.95 2.19 0.49
N LEU A 52 -6.02 3.13 1.45
CA LEU A 52 -6.58 2.88 2.78
C LEU A 52 -7.98 2.25 2.66
N ALA A 53 -8.16 1.06 3.25
CA ALA A 53 -9.45 0.37 3.33
C ALA A 53 -10.04 0.36 4.74
N ALA A 54 -9.24 0.67 5.76
CA ALA A 54 -9.72 0.88 7.12
C ALA A 54 -10.76 2.00 7.16
N GLU A 55 -11.82 1.80 7.94
CA GLU A 55 -12.93 2.75 8.04
C GLU A 55 -12.60 3.85 9.07
N LEU A 56 -12.84 5.12 8.71
CA LEU A 56 -12.71 6.22 9.65
C LEU A 56 -13.96 6.34 10.53
N ARG A 57 -13.76 6.50 11.84
CA ARG A 57 -14.79 6.66 12.85
C ARG A 57 -14.49 7.86 13.73
N GLU A 58 -15.53 8.51 14.24
CA GLU A 58 -15.36 9.63 15.17
C GLU A 58 -14.96 9.17 16.59
N ARG A 59 -15.27 7.92 16.94
CA ARG A 59 -15.07 7.35 18.27
C ARG A 59 -14.77 5.86 18.20
N ALA A 60 -14.13 5.35 19.25
CA ALA A 60 -13.94 3.93 19.49
C ALA A 60 -15.28 3.22 19.74
N ASP A 61 -15.37 1.95 19.33
CA ASP A 61 -16.42 1.03 19.75
C ASP A 61 -15.83 0.06 20.79
N PRO A 62 -16.39 -0.05 22.00
CA PRO A 62 -15.91 -0.99 23.01
C PRO A 62 -15.94 -2.47 22.59
N ALA A 63 -16.70 -2.81 21.53
CA ALA A 63 -16.72 -4.16 20.97
C ALA A 63 -15.53 -4.44 20.04
N ASP A 64 -14.89 -3.39 19.50
CA ASP A 64 -13.74 -3.54 18.63
C ASP A 64 -12.47 -3.82 19.46
N GLN A 65 -11.58 -4.64 18.94
CA GLN A 65 -10.34 -5.03 19.62
C GLN A 65 -9.19 -4.12 19.23
N PRO A 66 -8.52 -3.43 20.17
CA PRO A 66 -7.44 -2.51 19.82
C PRO A 66 -6.23 -3.25 19.26
N THR A 67 -5.68 -2.74 18.16
CA THR A 67 -4.41 -3.20 17.57
C THR A 67 -3.38 -2.06 17.51
N ALA A 68 -2.21 -2.32 16.93
CA ALA A 68 -1.16 -1.31 16.86
C ALA A 68 -1.56 -0.10 16.01
N THR A 69 -2.26 -0.30 14.90
CA THR A 69 -2.57 0.74 13.89
C THR A 69 -4.05 1.13 13.83
N ALA A 70 -4.96 0.26 14.27
CA ALA A 70 -6.41 0.48 14.22
C ALA A 70 -7.12 -0.42 15.25
N ASP A 71 -8.42 -0.24 15.49
CA ASP A 71 -9.20 -1.29 16.15
C ASP A 71 -9.69 -2.32 15.11
N CYS A 72 -9.83 -3.58 15.53
CA CYS A 72 -10.34 -4.68 14.71
C CYS A 72 -11.79 -5.00 15.10
N HIS A 73 -12.69 -4.85 14.14
CA HIS A 73 -14.13 -5.11 14.33
C HIS A 73 -14.50 -6.60 14.26
N ASP A 74 -13.81 -7.37 13.41
CA ASP A 74 -14.15 -8.77 13.15
C ASP A 74 -12.88 -9.57 12.81
N TYR A 75 -12.29 -10.13 13.86
CA TYR A 75 -11.06 -10.92 13.76
C TYR A 75 -11.30 -12.26 13.05
N ASP A 76 -12.45 -12.90 13.31
CA ASP A 76 -12.77 -14.24 12.82
C ASP A 76 -13.08 -14.25 11.33
N ASN A 77 -13.61 -13.15 10.78
CA ASN A 77 -13.90 -13.01 9.35
C ASN A 77 -12.88 -12.09 8.63
N SER A 78 -11.61 -12.17 9.02
CA SER A 78 -10.54 -11.44 8.32
C SER A 78 -10.37 -11.92 6.87
N PRO A 79 -10.15 -11.02 5.90
CA PRO A 79 -9.77 -11.40 4.54
C PRO A 79 -8.32 -11.94 4.45
N TYR A 80 -7.59 -11.92 5.56
CA TYR A 80 -6.22 -12.42 5.69
C TYR A 80 -6.19 -13.56 6.72
N PRO A 81 -6.66 -14.77 6.36
CA PRO A 81 -6.79 -15.86 7.31
C PRO A 81 -5.43 -16.37 7.78
N GLY A 82 -5.29 -16.55 9.10
CA GLY A 82 -4.11 -17.16 9.72
C GLY A 82 -4.14 -18.70 9.65
N PRO A 83 -2.99 -19.38 9.85
CA PRO A 83 -2.90 -20.84 9.78
C PRO A 83 -3.80 -21.60 10.78
N GLY A 84 -4.11 -20.98 11.93
CA GLY A 84 -4.95 -21.54 12.98
C GLY A 84 -6.42 -21.09 12.96
N GLY A 85 -6.83 -20.35 11.92
CA GLY A 85 -8.07 -19.58 11.92
C GLY A 85 -7.85 -18.13 12.39
N GLY A 86 -8.88 -17.30 12.23
CA GLY A 86 -8.80 -15.87 12.55
C GLY A 86 -7.89 -15.07 11.63
N CYS A 87 -7.50 -13.87 12.06
CA CYS A 87 -6.64 -12.97 11.29
C CYS A 87 -5.14 -13.31 11.47
N GLY A 88 -4.43 -13.48 10.35
CA GLY A 88 -2.96 -13.60 10.27
C GLY A 88 -2.28 -12.40 9.60
N ALA A 89 -2.97 -11.26 9.49
CA ALA A 89 -2.39 -10.05 8.93
C ALA A 89 -1.36 -9.44 9.90
N SER A 90 -0.28 -8.87 9.36
CA SER A 90 0.56 -7.94 10.11
C SER A 90 -0.24 -6.71 10.52
N PHE A 91 0.19 -6.01 11.57
CA PHE A 91 -0.55 -4.81 11.99
C PHE A 91 -0.48 -3.66 10.98
N LEU A 92 0.52 -3.63 10.09
CA LEU A 92 0.55 -2.67 8.98
C LEU A 92 -0.54 -2.97 7.94
N MET A 93 -0.92 -4.25 7.78
CA MET A 93 -1.98 -4.68 6.88
C MET A 93 -3.39 -4.34 7.39
N CYS A 94 -3.56 -3.96 8.67
CA CYS A 94 -4.83 -3.42 9.15
C CYS A 94 -5.25 -2.16 8.37
N LEU A 95 -4.31 -1.38 7.82
CA LEU A 95 -4.62 -0.23 6.95
C LEU A 95 -5.31 -0.63 5.63
N ALA A 96 -5.13 -1.88 5.19
CA ALA A 96 -5.76 -2.48 4.01
C ALA A 96 -6.99 -3.34 4.35
N CYS A 97 -7.34 -3.46 5.64
CA CYS A 97 -8.40 -4.36 6.08
C CYS A 97 -9.75 -3.62 6.21
N PRO A 98 -10.84 -4.11 5.58
CA PRO A 98 -12.18 -3.53 5.75
C PRO A 98 -12.76 -3.74 7.16
N ASN A 99 -12.18 -4.62 7.97
CA ASN A 99 -12.58 -4.83 9.37
C ASN A 99 -11.87 -3.86 10.32
N ALA A 100 -10.92 -3.05 9.84
CA ALA A 100 -10.20 -2.09 10.67
C ALA A 100 -10.98 -0.78 10.85
N ARG A 101 -10.85 -0.17 12.04
CA ARG A 101 -11.47 1.10 12.41
C ARG A 101 -10.40 2.07 12.91
N ILE A 102 -10.31 3.23 12.29
CA ILE A 102 -9.40 4.30 12.69
C ILE A 102 -10.24 5.45 13.27
N HIS A 103 -9.91 5.84 14.48
CA HIS A 103 -10.55 6.95 15.19
C HIS A 103 -9.51 7.91 15.77
N PRO A 104 -9.88 9.09 16.32
CA PRO A 104 -8.92 10.12 16.72
C PRO A 104 -7.77 9.68 17.64
N ALA A 105 -8.02 8.75 18.57
CA ALA A 105 -6.96 8.20 19.43
C ALA A 105 -5.85 7.40 18.69
N HIS A 106 -6.01 7.12 17.39
CA HIS A 106 -4.99 6.53 16.54
C HIS A 106 -4.16 7.56 15.77
N HIS A 107 -4.62 8.82 15.68
CA HIS A 107 -4.03 9.78 14.76
C HIS A 107 -2.56 10.08 15.10
N SER A 108 -2.21 10.24 16.38
CA SER A 108 -0.84 10.56 16.80
C SER A 108 0.13 9.46 16.38
N ARG A 109 -0.14 8.20 16.76
CA ARG A 109 0.70 7.06 16.37
C ARG A 109 0.75 6.83 14.86
N LEU A 110 -0.35 7.02 14.12
CA LEU A 110 -0.37 6.81 12.67
C LEU A 110 0.40 7.91 11.94
N ALA A 111 0.32 9.15 12.43
CA ALA A 111 1.13 10.24 11.90
C ALA A 111 2.62 10.02 12.22
N HIS A 112 2.94 9.52 13.42
CA HIS A 112 4.30 9.13 13.78
C HIS A 112 4.84 7.99 12.89
N LEU A 113 4.04 6.95 12.66
CA LEU A 113 4.39 5.82 11.77
C LEU A 113 4.71 6.30 10.36
N HIS A 114 3.87 7.17 9.79
CA HIS A 114 4.12 7.76 8.47
C HIS A 114 5.44 8.53 8.42
N HIS A 115 5.70 9.34 9.43
CA HIS A 115 6.96 10.08 9.52
C HIS A 115 8.17 9.13 9.64
N ALA A 116 8.07 8.10 10.47
CA ALA A 116 9.12 7.09 10.65
C ALA A 116 9.40 6.32 9.36
N LEU A 117 8.36 5.87 8.65
CA LEU A 117 8.50 5.23 7.34
C LEU A 117 9.09 6.17 6.29
N GLY A 118 8.71 7.45 6.30
CA GLY A 118 9.31 8.47 5.42
C GLY A 118 10.82 8.63 5.64
N ASN A 119 11.26 8.58 6.91
CA ASN A 119 12.69 8.60 7.26
C ASN A 119 13.38 7.28 6.84
N LEU A 120 12.75 6.13 7.11
CA LEU A 120 13.27 4.82 6.75
C LEU A 120 13.49 4.70 5.24
N ARG A 121 12.57 5.24 4.42
CA ARG A 121 12.70 5.28 2.95
C ARG A 121 14.00 5.93 2.49
N THR A 122 14.54 6.90 3.23
CA THR A 122 15.79 7.58 2.86
C THR A 122 17.04 6.72 3.11
N ALA A 123 16.93 5.65 3.88
CA ALA A 123 18.04 4.79 4.28
C ALA A 123 18.04 3.41 3.58
N LEU A 124 16.91 2.97 3.02
CA LEU A 124 16.77 1.66 2.37
C LEU A 124 17.02 1.71 0.86
N ASP A 125 17.43 0.58 0.28
CA ASP A 125 17.37 0.42 -1.18
C ASP A 125 15.92 0.31 -1.65
N LEU A 126 15.67 0.71 -2.92
CA LEU A 126 14.33 0.76 -3.49
C LEU A 126 13.63 -0.60 -3.45
N GLY A 127 14.34 -1.69 -3.73
CA GLY A 127 13.74 -3.02 -3.75
C GLY A 127 13.32 -3.49 -2.35
N GLN A 128 14.07 -3.15 -1.32
CA GLN A 128 13.70 -3.43 0.08
C GLN A 128 12.51 -2.59 0.54
N TRP A 129 12.45 -1.33 0.13
CA TRP A 129 11.33 -0.44 0.41
C TRP A 129 10.02 -0.93 -0.22
N ASP A 130 10.04 -1.22 -1.52
CA ASP A 130 8.86 -1.63 -2.30
C ASP A 130 8.22 -2.91 -1.72
N ARG A 131 9.06 -3.88 -1.31
CA ARG A 131 8.55 -5.17 -0.81
C ARG A 131 7.87 -5.11 0.56
N GLN A 132 8.23 -4.16 1.42
CA GLN A 132 7.83 -4.20 2.83
C GLN A 132 7.05 -2.97 3.28
N TRP A 133 7.30 -1.80 2.71
CA TRP A 133 6.91 -0.54 3.32
C TRP A 133 6.13 0.39 2.39
N GLU A 134 6.33 0.29 1.07
CA GLU A 134 5.70 1.19 0.09
C GLU A 134 4.18 1.24 0.24
N ASP A 135 3.54 0.07 0.22
CA ASP A 135 2.08 -0.06 0.31
C ASP A 135 1.52 0.55 1.61
N GLY A 136 2.13 0.22 2.76
CA GLY A 136 1.73 0.75 4.06
C GLY A 136 1.90 2.27 4.14
N HIS A 137 3.03 2.78 3.64
CA HIS A 137 3.29 4.21 3.56
C HIS A 137 2.29 4.93 2.64
N ALA A 138 1.94 4.34 1.49
CA ALA A 138 0.96 4.91 0.57
C ALA A 138 -0.44 4.99 1.18
N ARG A 139 -0.85 3.96 1.95
CA ARG A 139 -2.12 3.98 2.69
C ARG A 139 -2.14 5.06 3.78
N LEU A 140 -1.02 5.30 4.45
CA LEU A 140 -0.89 6.39 5.40
C LEU A 140 -0.91 7.77 4.73
N GLU A 141 -0.34 7.91 3.53
CA GLU A 141 -0.48 9.14 2.74
C GLU A 141 -1.95 9.36 2.33
N HIS A 142 -2.66 8.30 1.95
CA HIS A 142 -4.10 8.38 1.68
C HIS A 142 -4.89 8.80 2.93
N LEU A 143 -4.60 8.22 4.10
CA LEU A 143 -5.20 8.61 5.38
C LEU A 143 -4.95 10.09 5.69
N LYS A 144 -3.71 10.55 5.54
CA LYS A 144 -3.33 11.96 5.74
C LYS A 144 -4.13 12.89 4.82
N ALA A 145 -4.33 12.50 3.56
CA ALA A 145 -5.15 13.26 2.61
C ALA A 145 -6.62 13.33 3.06
N GLN A 146 -7.18 12.25 3.61
CA GLN A 146 -8.55 12.22 4.12
C GLN A 146 -8.73 13.06 5.39
N LEU A 147 -7.78 13.00 6.33
CA LEU A 147 -7.84 13.78 7.58
C LEU A 147 -7.49 15.26 7.40
N GLY A 148 -6.66 15.57 6.40
CA GLY A 148 -6.17 16.91 6.11
C GLY A 148 -4.92 17.30 6.91
N THR A 149 -4.12 18.19 6.31
CA THR A 149 -2.79 18.58 6.82
C THR A 149 -2.81 19.18 8.22
N ALA A 150 -3.87 19.91 8.59
CA ALA A 150 -3.97 20.54 9.91
C ALA A 150 -4.14 19.50 11.02
N VAL A 151 -5.04 18.52 10.82
CA VAL A 151 -5.24 17.41 11.76
C VAL A 151 -3.98 16.57 11.88
N TRP A 152 -3.34 16.28 10.74
CA TRP A 152 -2.10 15.49 10.71
C TRP A 152 -0.93 16.17 11.45
N THR A 153 -0.74 17.47 11.22
CA THR A 153 0.30 18.25 11.90
C THR A 153 0.06 18.30 13.40
N ARG A 154 -1.20 18.46 13.82
CA ARG A 154 -1.57 18.42 15.23
C ARG A 154 -1.29 17.05 15.85
N ALA A 155 -1.70 15.98 15.17
CA ALA A 155 -1.46 14.61 15.61
C ALA A 155 0.04 14.30 15.80
N LEU A 156 0.90 14.78 14.89
CA LEU A 156 2.36 14.69 15.04
C LEU A 156 2.89 15.43 16.27
N ALA A 157 2.31 16.58 16.60
CA ALA A 157 2.69 17.34 17.79
C ALA A 157 2.24 16.67 19.10
N ASP A 158 1.17 15.87 19.04
CA ASP A 158 0.57 15.18 20.19
C ASP A 158 1.13 13.75 20.41
N VAL A 159 2.18 13.35 19.67
CA VAL A 159 2.80 12.02 19.78
C VAL A 159 3.36 11.79 21.19
N THR A 160 2.88 10.72 21.82
CA THR A 160 3.30 10.30 23.17
C THR A 160 4.47 9.32 23.13
N ASP A 161 5.09 9.06 24.28
CA ASP A 161 6.13 8.02 24.40
C ASP A 161 5.57 6.62 24.13
N THR A 162 4.32 6.36 24.56
CA THR A 162 3.61 5.11 24.25
C THR A 162 3.42 4.93 22.75
N ASP A 163 3.07 6.00 22.02
CA ASP A 163 2.96 5.95 20.56
C ASP A 163 4.33 5.60 19.93
N ARG A 164 5.42 6.19 20.42
CA ARG A 164 6.79 5.93 19.91
C ARG A 164 7.22 4.49 20.15
N GLU A 165 6.98 3.97 21.36
CA GLU A 165 7.32 2.59 21.72
C GLU A 165 6.54 1.59 20.87
N LEU A 166 5.23 1.78 20.73
CA LEU A 166 4.39 0.90 19.94
C LEU A 166 4.81 0.87 18.46
N ILE A 167 5.13 2.04 17.88
CA ILE A 167 5.62 2.12 16.50
C ILE A 167 7.02 1.51 16.35
N ALA A 168 7.90 1.65 17.34
CA ALA A 168 9.21 1.00 17.31
C ALA A 168 9.07 -0.53 17.29
N LEU A 169 8.23 -1.09 18.17
CA LEU A 169 7.94 -2.54 18.19
C LEU A 169 7.35 -3.02 16.85
N LEU A 170 6.41 -2.24 16.28
CA LEU A 170 5.83 -2.55 14.97
C LEU A 170 6.89 -2.60 13.87
N LEU A 171 7.75 -1.58 13.79
CA LEU A 171 8.75 -1.48 12.73
C LEU A 171 9.88 -2.50 12.86
N ASN A 172 10.15 -2.97 14.07
CA ASN A 172 11.09 -4.07 14.31
C ASN A 172 10.50 -5.45 14.00
N GLY A 173 9.19 -5.55 13.77
CA GLY A 173 8.48 -6.83 13.58
C GLY A 173 8.19 -7.56 14.89
N ASP A 174 8.34 -6.90 16.04
CA ASP A 174 8.15 -7.50 17.38
C ASP A 174 6.66 -7.75 17.71
N LEU A 175 5.75 -7.24 16.87
CA LEU A 175 4.30 -7.33 17.05
C LEU A 175 3.60 -8.25 16.05
N ASP A 176 4.26 -8.64 14.96
CA ASP A 176 3.62 -9.50 13.95
C ASP A 176 3.52 -10.96 14.47
N PRO A 177 2.41 -11.66 14.17
CA PRO A 177 2.13 -13.01 14.69
C PRO A 177 3.02 -14.12 14.11
#